data_AF-A0A078LW93-F1
#
_entry.id   AF-A0A078LW93-F1
#
_cell.length_a   1.000
_cell.length_b   1.000
_cell.length_c   1.000
_cell.angle_alpha   90.00
_cell.angle_beta   90.00
_cell.angle_gamma   90.00
#
_symmetry.space_group_name_H-M   'P 1'
#
loop_
_entity.id
_entity.type
_entity.pdbx_description
1 polymer ?
#
loop_
_entity_poly.entity_id
_entity_poly.type
_entity_poly.pdbx_seq_one_letter_code
_entity_poly.pdbx_strand_id
1 'polypeptide(L)' 'MPAEKRYSIILEHTGQVLLGHASLSQIEAFWDANDTRYFGLRIEDEQSDHARVFVTDVIPEEEEETLFA' A
#
# COMPACT_ATOMS: atom_id res chain seq x y z
N MET A 1 -24.97 -4.27 -10.71
CA MET A 1 -23.63 -4.81 -10.42
C MET A 1 -22.83 -3.63 -9.88
N PRO A 2 -22.55 -3.52 -8.56
CA PRO A 2 -21.60 -2.51 -8.12
C PRO A 2 -20.28 -2.81 -8.84
N ALA A 3 -19.73 -1.81 -9.52
CA ALA A 3 -18.48 -1.97 -10.24
C ALA A 3 -17.43 -2.53 -9.27
N GLU A 4 -16.79 -3.63 -9.65
CA GLU A 4 -15.71 -4.23 -8.87
C GLU A 4 -14.54 -3.25 -8.90
N LYS A 5 -14.54 -2.33 -7.94
CA LYS A 5 -13.55 -1.27 -7.83
C LYS A 5 -12.17 -1.90 -7.84
N ARG A 6 -11.36 -1.45 -8.78
CA ARG A 6 -10.00 -1.96 -8.98
C ARG A 6 -9.04 -1.13 -8.17
N TYR A 7 -8.01 -1.80 -7.66
CA TYR A 7 -7.01 -1.17 -6.82
C TYR A 7 -5.64 -1.40 -7.43
N SER A 8 -4.71 -0.47 -7.22
CA SER A 8 -3.32 -0.69 -7.57
C SER A 8 -2.40 -0.19 -6.48
N ILE A 9 -1.55 -1.08 -5.98
CA ILE A 9 -0.56 -0.79 -4.94
C ILE A 9 0.71 -0.33 -5.63
N ILE A 10 1.17 0.86 -5.26
CA ILE A 10 2.32 1.55 -5.83
C ILE A 10 3.23 1.94 -4.69
N LEU A 11 4.52 1.66 -4.82
CA LEU A 11 5.52 2.05 -3.86
C LEU A 11 5.82 3.55 -4.02
N GLU A 12 5.65 4.36 -2.99
CA GLU A 12 5.68 5.82 -3.06
C GLU A 12 7.05 6.35 -3.48
N HIS A 13 8.12 5.84 -2.89
CA HIS A 13 9.49 6.32 -3.13
C HIS A 13 10.07 5.90 -4.48
N THR A 14 9.66 4.75 -5.02
CA THR A 14 10.19 4.24 -6.30
C THR A 14 9.20 4.38 -7.46
N GLY A 15 7.93 4.62 -7.16
CA GLY A 15 6.82 4.54 -8.12
C GLY A 15 6.57 3.12 -8.64
N GLN A 16 7.15 2.08 -8.02
CA GLN A 16 7.02 0.71 -8.48
C GLN A 16 5.61 0.18 -8.23
N VAL A 17 4.97 -0.37 -9.27
CA VAL A 17 3.66 -1.03 -9.12
C VAL A 17 3.87 -2.43 -8.56
N LEU A 18 3.51 -2.62 -7.28
CA LEU A 18 3.58 -3.90 -6.59
C LEU A 18 2.38 -4.78 -6.94
N LEU A 19 1.21 -4.17 -7.06
CA LEU A 19 -0.02 -4.86 -7.43
C LEU A 19 -0.83 -3.97 -8.37
N GLY A 20 -1.16 -4.45 -9.57
CA GLY A 20 -1.90 -3.67 -10.57
C GLY A 20 -3.27 -4.26 -10.85
N HIS A 21 -4.29 -3.40 -10.95
CA HIS A 21 -5.65 -3.77 -11.36
C HIS A 21 -6.28 -4.91 -10.51
N ALA A 22 -5.95 -4.96 -9.23
CA ALA A 22 -6.36 -6.01 -8.31
C ALA A 22 -7.77 -5.77 -7.75
N SER A 23 -8.46 -6.85 -7.41
CA SER A 23 -9.71 -6.78 -6.63
C SER A 23 -9.42 -6.57 -5.15
N LEU A 24 -10.43 -6.19 -4.37
CA LEU A 24 -10.30 -6.00 -2.92
C LEU A 24 -9.69 -7.24 -2.23
N SER A 25 -10.14 -8.45 -2.57
CA SER A 25 -9.60 -9.68 -1.96
C SER A 25 -8.13 -9.92 -2.27
N GLN A 26 -7.64 -9.49 -3.44
CA GLN A 26 -6.22 -9.56 -3.78
C GLN A 26 -5.39 -8.51 -3.02
N ILE A 27 -5.97 -7.32 -2.83
CA ILE A 27 -5.38 -6.28 -1.98
C ILE A 27 -5.27 -6.77 -0.55
N GLU A 28 -6.32 -7.38 0.00
CA GLU A 28 -6.34 -7.95 1.35
C GLU A 28 -5.28 -9.05 1.51
N ALA A 29 -5.17 -9.98 0.56
CA ALA A 29 -4.14 -11.02 0.60
C ALA A 29 -2.72 -10.46 0.46
N PHE A 30 -2.54 -9.40 -0.33
CA PHE A 30 -1.25 -8.72 -0.44
C PHE A 30 -0.89 -8.03 0.87
N TRP A 31 -1.86 -7.35 1.50
CA TRP A 31 -1.66 -6.71 2.79
C TRP A 31 -1.37 -7.74 3.87
N ASP A 32 -2.13 -8.82 3.98
CA ASP A 32 -1.89 -9.90 4.96
C ASP A 32 -0.47 -10.47 4.87
N ALA A 33 0.10 -10.54 3.65
CA ALA A 33 1.46 -11.02 3.42
C ALA A 33 2.56 -9.95 3.59
N ASN A 34 2.21 -8.66 3.54
CA ASN A 34 3.20 -7.56 3.50
C ASN A 34 2.88 -6.41 4.48
N ASP A 35 1.97 -6.60 5.44
CA ASP A 35 1.58 -5.62 6.46
C ASP A 35 2.75 -5.15 7.32
N THR A 36 3.74 -6.03 7.45
CA THR A 36 4.99 -5.83 8.19
C THR A 36 6.10 -5.17 7.36
N ARG A 37 5.90 -4.99 6.05
CA ARG A 37 6.90 -4.44 5.12
C ARG A 37 6.51 -3.09 4.55
N TYR A 38 5.24 -2.92 4.21
CA TYR A 38 4.74 -1.69 3.63
C TYR A 38 3.87 -0.96 4.66
N PHE A 39 4.12 0.33 4.82
CA PHE A 39 3.44 1.23 5.75
C PHE A 39 2.93 2.46 5.00
N GLY A 40 2.18 3.35 5.67
CA GLY A 40 1.71 4.62 5.09
C GLY A 40 0.77 4.45 3.90
N LEU A 41 -0.53 4.34 4.17
CA LEU A 41 -1.55 4.04 3.16
C LEU A 41 -2.16 5.34 2.63
N ARG A 42 -1.72 5.82 1.46
CA ARG A 42 -2.34 6.97 0.76
C ARG A 42 -3.17 6.46 -0.41
N ILE A 43 -4.47 6.77 -0.43
CA ILE A 43 -5.35 6.39 -1.52
C ILE A 43 -5.63 7.62 -2.39
N GLU A 44 -5.38 7.50 -3.69
CA GLU A 44 -5.84 8.45 -4.70
C GLU A 44 -6.96 7.84 -5.53
N ASP A 45 -7.80 8.70 -6.11
CA ASP A 45 -8.93 8.30 -6.97
C ASP A 45 -9.96 7.39 -6.28
N GLU A 46 -10.21 7.63 -4.99
CA GLU A 46 -11.19 6.87 -4.20
C GLU A 46 -12.65 6.97 -4.72
N GLN A 47 -12.96 7.99 -5.52
CA GLN A 47 -14.30 8.16 -6.11
C GLN A 47 -14.40 7.53 -7.51
N SER A 48 -13.29 7.07 -8.08
CA SER A 48 -13.22 6.45 -9.39
C SER A 48 -13.34 4.92 -9.31
N ASP A 49 -13.60 4.30 -10.46
CA ASP A 49 -13.66 2.84 -10.63
C ASP A 49 -12.29 2.16 -10.36
N HIS A 50 -11.22 2.96 -10.38
CA HIS A 50 -9.85 2.53 -10.12
C HIS A 50 -9.20 3.44 -9.07
N ALA A 51 -8.93 2.88 -7.89
CA ALA A 51 -8.20 3.54 -6.82
C ALA A 51 -6.71 3.17 -6.84
N ARG A 52 -5.84 4.14 -6.58
CA ARG A 52 -4.39 3.94 -6.44
C ARG A 52 -4.01 4.02 -4.99
N VAL A 53 -3.37 2.98 -4.48
CA VAL A 53 -2.90 2.88 -3.09
C VAL A 53 -1.40 3.02 -3.13
N PHE A 54 -0.90 4.14 -2.61
CA PHE A 54 0.52 4.37 -2.42
C PHE A 54 0.94 3.87 -1.04
N VAL A 55 2.06 3.16 -0.99
CA VAL A 55 2.63 2.56 0.22
C VAL A 55 4.13 2.88 0.32
N THR A 56 4.69 2.86 1.53
CA THR A 56 6.11 3.13 1.81
C THR A 56 6.76 1.91 2.49
N ASP A 57 7.84 1.35 1.95
CA ASP A 57 8.67 0.32 2.64
C ASP A 57 9.77 0.89 3.55
N VAL A 58 9.92 2.21 3.53
CA VAL A 58 10.87 2.92 4.38
C VAL A 58 10.15 3.26 5.67
N ILE A 59 10.43 2.49 6.71
CA ILE A 59 10.22 2.93 8.10
C ILE A 59 11.26 4.04 8.30
N PRO A 60 10.88 5.28 8.67
CA PRO A 60 11.87 6.29 9.01
C PRO A 60 12.80 5.70 10.07
N GLU A 61 14.10 5.72 9.82
CA GLU A 61 15.16 5.12 10.66
C GLU A 61 15.22 5.68 12.11
N GLU A 62 14.26 6.48 12.55
CA GLU A 62 14.27 7.21 13.82
C GLU A 62 13.77 6.43 15.06
N GLU A 63 13.52 5.12 14.99
CA GLU A 63 13.14 4.32 16.18
C GLU A 63 14.09 3.15 16.49
N GLU A 64 15.39 3.27 16.15
CA GLU A 64 16.44 2.38 16.69
C GLU A 64 17.38 3.08 17.70
N GLU A 65 17.04 4.29 18.17
CA GLU A 65 17.96 5.12 18.96
C GLU A 65 17.60 5.31 20.45
N THR A 66 16.86 4.40 21.09
CA THR A 66 16.62 4.49 22.56
C THR A 66 16.64 3.17 23.36
N LEU A 67 17.35 2.12 22.92
CA LEU A 67 17.52 0.92 23.76
C LEU A 67 18.85 0.84 24.54
N PHE A 68 19.70 1.87 24.49
CA PHE A 68 21.02 1.86 25.16
C PHE A 68 21.39 3.18 25.86
N ALA A 69 20.43 3.88 26.49
CA ALA A 69 20.70 5.02 27.37
C ALA A 69 20.52 4.66 28.84
#